data_AF-K9X3G4-F1
#
_entry.id   AF-K9X3G4-F1
#
_cell.length_a   1.000
_cell.length_b   1.000
_cell.length_c   1.000
_cell.angle_alpha   90.00
_cell.angle_beta   90.00
_cell.angle_gamma   90.00
#
_symmetry.space_group_name_H-M   'P 1'
#
loop_
_entity.id
_entity.type
_entity.pdbx_description
1 polymer ?
#
loop_
_entity_poly.entity_id
_entity_poly.type
_entity_poly.pdbx_seq_one_letter_code
_entity_poly.pdbx_strand_id
1 'polypeptide(L)'
;MNIELKPEHEQFIQAQIANGRFTNADEVIDTAFQLLENLNTDYIHWVEATRQKVDVAIAELERGEGLDGETVVMPILERFKKAREA
;
A
#
# COMPACT_ATOMS: atom_id res chain seq x y z
N MET A 1 21.30 22.22 -3.34
CA MET A 1 22.11 20.98 -3.39
C MET A 1 22.27 20.62 -4.85
N ASN A 2 23.46 20.24 -5.30
CA ASN A 2 23.66 19.83 -6.69
C ASN A 2 23.67 18.31 -6.75
N ILE A 3 22.85 17.74 -7.64
CA ILE A 3 22.73 16.30 -7.84
C ILE A 3 23.14 16.02 -9.28
N GLU A 4 24.09 15.12 -9.47
CA GLU A 4 24.50 14.67 -10.79
C GLU A 4 23.57 13.54 -11.23
N LEU A 5 22.89 13.73 -12.36
CA LEU A 5 21.97 12.76 -12.91
C LEU A 5 22.71 11.85 -13.87
N LYS A 6 22.26 10.59 -13.94
CA LYS A 6 22.71 9.70 -15.01
C LYS A 6 22.08 10.15 -16.33
N PRO A 7 22.75 9.92 -17.48
CA PRO A 7 22.22 10.31 -18.79
C PRO A 7 20.81 9.78 -19.07
N GLU A 8 20.48 8.58 -18.58
CA GLU A 8 19.15 7.98 -18.76
C GLU A 8 18.05 8.75 -18.02
N HIS A 9 18.36 9.32 -16.85
CA HIS A 9 17.42 10.12 -16.06
C HIS A 9 17.18 11.48 -16.72
N GLU A 10 18.22 12.11 -17.27
CA GLU A 10 18.08 13.36 -18.02
C GLU A 10 17.21 13.18 -19.26
N GLN A 11 17.43 12.09 -20.02
CA GLN A 11 16.60 11.76 -21.18
C GLN A 11 15.14 11.54 -20.81
N PHE A 12 14.88 10.86 -19.68
CA PHE A 12 13.52 10.68 -19.17
C PHE A 12 12.86 12.03 -18.86
N ILE A 13 13.54 12.91 -18.12
CA ILE A 13 13.03 14.24 -17.77
C ILE A 13 12.72 15.05 -19.04
N GLN A 14 13.64 15.06 -20.01
CA GLN A 14 13.40 15.77 -21.26
C GLN A 14 12.21 15.22 -22.05
N ALA A 15 12.02 13.89 -22.09
CA ALA A 15 10.85 13.29 -22.74
C ALA A 15 9.53 13.69 -22.06
N GLN A 16 9.53 13.82 -20.72
CA GLN A 16 8.37 14.27 -19.95
C GLN A 16 8.05 15.76 -20.13
N ILE A 17 9.04 16.58 -20.46
CA ILE A 17 8.82 17.99 -20.81
C ILE A 17 8.35 18.09 -22.26
N ALA A 18 8.99 17.35 -23.18
CA ALA A 18 8.68 17.37 -24.61
C ALA A 18 7.27 16.88 -24.92
N ASN A 19 6.72 15.96 -24.12
CA ASN A 19 5.34 15.50 -24.26
C ASN A 19 4.29 16.48 -23.67
N GLY A 20 4.74 17.61 -23.12
CA GLY A 20 3.88 18.66 -22.55
C GLY A 20 3.27 18.33 -21.19
N ARG A 21 3.66 17.21 -20.56
CA ARG A 21 3.15 16.80 -19.25
C ARG A 21 3.74 17.61 -18.10
N PHE A 22 4.93 18.18 -18.30
CA PHE A 22 5.59 19.04 -17.33
C PHE A 22 6.25 20.24 -18.02
N THR A 23 6.35 21.36 -17.31
CA THR A 23 6.84 22.63 -17.84
C THR A 23 8.36 22.75 -17.75
N ASN A 24 8.97 22.08 -16.78
CA ASN A 24 10.41 22.10 -16.53
C ASN A 24 10.86 20.85 -15.75
N ALA A 25 12.18 20.73 -15.56
CA ALA A 25 12.78 19.58 -14.87
C ALA A 25 12.44 19.55 -13.37
N ASP A 26 12.32 20.71 -12.73
CA ASP A 26 12.01 20.80 -11.30
C ASP A 26 10.62 20.22 -11.01
N GLU A 27 9.62 20.47 -11.86
CA GLU A 27 8.26 19.93 -11.72
C GLU A 27 8.23 18.39 -11.81
N VAL A 28 9.07 17.81 -12.67
CA VAL A 28 9.23 16.35 -12.80
C VAL A 28 9.86 15.78 -11.52
N ILE A 29 10.88 16.45 -10.99
CA ILE A 29 11.61 16.04 -9.78
C ILE A 29 10.71 16.17 -8.54
N ASP A 30 9.98 17.27 -8.40
CA ASP A 30 9.03 17.50 -7.30
C ASP A 30 7.94 16.42 -7.27
N THR A 31 7.42 16.05 -8.46
CA THR A 31 6.45 14.96 -8.58
C THR A 31 7.05 13.61 -8.17
N ALA A 32 8.31 13.34 -8.52
CA ALA A 32 8.99 12.13 -8.09
C ALA A 32 9.18 12.08 -6.56
N PHE A 33 9.48 13.21 -5.93
CA PHE A 33 9.58 13.30 -4.46
C PHE A 33 8.23 13.15 -3.78
N GLN A 34 7.16 13.76 -4.28
CA GLN A 34 5.80 13.56 -3.77
C GLN A 34 5.39 12.09 -3.87
N LEU A 35 5.71 11.42 -4.97
CA LEU A 35 5.45 9.99 -5.11
C LEU A 35 6.22 9.18 -4.07
N LEU A 36 7.50 9.51 -3.83
CA LEU A 36 8.32 8.85 -2.82
C LEU A 36 7.76 9.07 -1.39
N GLU A 37 7.32 10.27 -1.08
CA GLU A 37 6.72 10.63 0.21
C GLU A 37 5.38 9.90 0.41
N ASN A 38 4.54 9.83 -0.62
CA ASN A 38 3.27 9.09 -0.57
C ASN A 38 3.50 7.58 -0.40
N LEU A 39 4.46 7.00 -1.13
CA LEU A 39 4.84 5.59 -0.96
C LEU A 39 5.31 5.29 0.46
N ASN A 40 6.06 6.20 1.06
CA ASN A 40 6.53 6.06 2.43
C ASN A 40 5.38 6.19 3.44
N THR A 41 4.47 7.13 3.22
CA THR A 41 3.33 7.40 4.12
C THR A 41 2.33 6.25 4.14
N ASP A 42 1.90 5.78 2.96
CA ASP A 42 0.92 4.69 2.86
C ASP A 42 1.47 3.38 3.45
N TYR A 43 2.75 3.09 3.20
CA TYR A 43 3.40 1.91 3.76
C TYR A 43 3.52 1.99 5.28
N ILE A 44 3.99 3.12 5.82
CA ILE A 44 4.12 3.31 7.27
C ILE A 44 2.77 3.22 7.95
N HIS A 45 1.74 3.90 7.42
CA HIS A 45 0.38 3.81 7.96
C HIS A 45 -0.16 2.38 7.94
N TRP A 46 0.07 1.63 6.84
CA TRP A 46 -0.33 0.24 6.76
C TRP A 46 0.39 -0.63 7.81
N VAL A 47 1.70 -0.43 8.00
CA VAL A 47 2.49 -1.16 9.01
C VAL A 47 1.97 -0.86 10.41
N GLU A 48 1.75 0.41 10.76
CA GLU A 48 1.27 0.81 12.09
C GLU A 48 -0.14 0.29 12.36
N ALA A 49 -1.07 0.45 11.41
CA ALA A 49 -2.43 -0.05 11.54
C ALA A 49 -2.46 -1.59 11.66
N THR A 50 -1.57 -2.29 10.96
CA THR A 50 -1.47 -3.75 11.04
C THR A 50 -0.92 -4.19 12.40
N ARG A 51 0.13 -3.54 12.90
CA ARG A 51 0.70 -3.81 14.23
C ARG A 51 -0.35 -3.66 15.33
N GLN A 52 -1.11 -2.56 15.30
CA GLN A 52 -2.19 -2.34 16.28
C GLN A 52 -3.23 -3.47 16.25
N LYS A 53 -3.63 -3.94 15.06
CA LYS A 53 -4.57 -5.07 14.93
C LYS A 53 -4.00 -6.38 15.47
N VAL A 54 -2.71 -6.62 15.23
CA VAL A 54 -2.01 -7.82 15.74
C VAL A 54 -1.91 -7.77 17.27
N ASP A 55 -1.54 -6.63 17.84
CA ASP A 55 -1.43 -6.47 19.30
C ASP A 55 -2.77 -6.73 20.00
N VAL A 56 -3.87 -6.21 19.43
CA VAL A 56 -5.23 -6.49 19.92
C VAL A 56 -5.54 -7.98 19.83
N ALA A 57 -5.29 -8.62 18.68
CA ALA A 57 -5.55 -10.04 18.49
C ALA A 57 -4.74 -10.92 19.46
N ILE A 58 -3.48 -10.58 19.73
CA ILE A 58 -2.65 -11.28 20.73
C ILE A 58 -3.30 -11.16 22.11
N ALA A 59 -3.71 -9.96 22.51
CA ALA A 59 -4.34 -9.75 23.81
C ALA A 59 -5.70 -10.49 23.92
N GLU A 60 -6.49 -10.57 22.85
CA GLU A 60 -7.71 -11.39 22.79
C GLU A 60 -7.41 -12.88 22.97
N LEU A 61 -6.38 -13.39 22.29
CA LEU A 61 -5.94 -14.78 22.42
C LEU A 61 -5.47 -15.10 23.84
N GLU A 62 -4.70 -14.20 24.47
CA GLU A 62 -4.25 -14.35 25.86
C GLU A 62 -5.41 -14.37 26.86
N ARG A 63 -6.51 -13.66 26.58
CA ARG A 63 -7.76 -13.73 27.36
C ARG A 63 -8.60 -14.98 27.09
N GLY A 64 -8.18 -15.82 26.14
CA GLY A 64 -8.91 -17.03 25.75
C GLY A 64 -10.11 -16.74 24.84
N GLU A 65 -10.15 -15.57 24.20
CA GLU A 65 -11.24 -15.18 23.27
C GLU A 65 -11.03 -15.74 21.85
N GLY A 66 -9.98 -16.52 21.64
CA GLY A 66 -9.71 -17.21 20.39
C GLY A 66 -10.82 -18.17 20.00
N LEU A 67 -11.23 -18.12 18.73
CA LEU A 67 -12.23 -19.01 18.16
C LEU A 67 -11.55 -20.13 17.35
N ASP A 68 -12.15 -21.32 17.39
CA ASP A 68 -11.75 -22.41 16.52
C ASP A 68 -12.04 -22.06 15.05
N GLY A 69 -11.03 -22.24 14.19
CA GLY A 69 -11.10 -21.80 12.79
C GLY A 69 -12.14 -22.56 11.98
N GLU A 70 -12.29 -23.87 12.19
CA GLU A 70 -13.30 -24.67 11.49
C GLU A 70 -14.71 -24.23 11.90
N THR A 71 -14.90 -23.98 13.20
CA THR A 71 -16.17 -23.50 13.77
C THR A 71 -16.62 -22.18 13.14
N VAL A 72 -15.69 -21.28 12.79
CA VAL A 72 -16.00 -19.99 12.13
C VAL A 72 -16.16 -20.15 10.61
N VAL A 73 -15.31 -20.94 9.95
CA VAL A 73 -15.23 -21.02 8.49
C VAL A 73 -16.34 -21.87 7.89
N MET A 74 -16.69 -23.00 8.51
CA MET A 74 -17.70 -23.93 7.96
C MET A 74 -19.08 -23.27 7.72
N PRO A 75 -19.65 -22.50 8.66
CA PRO A 75 -20.93 -21.82 8.44
C PRO A 75 -20.89 -20.81 7.28
N ILE A 76 -19.75 -20.15 7.06
CA ILE A 76 -19.58 -19.19 5.97
C ILE A 76 -19.60 -19.91 4.62
N LEU A 77 -18.88 -21.03 4.51
CA LEU A 77 -18.85 -21.85 3.29
C LEU A 77 -20.24 -22.42 2.95
N GLU A 78 -20.98 -22.88 3.96
CA GLU A 78 -22.35 -23.36 3.77
C GLU A 78 -23.30 -22.27 3.25
N ARG A 79 -23.12 -21.01 3.69
CA ARG A 79 -23.89 -19.88 3.15
C ARG A 79 -23.57 -19.62 1.68
N PHE A 80 -22.29 -19.68 1.29
CA PHE A 80 -21.90 -19.52 -0.11
C PHE A 80 -22.45 -20.65 -0.99
N LYS A 81 -22.45 -21.89 -0.49
CA LYS A 81 -23.01 -23.03 -1.20
C LYS A 81 -24.51 -22.85 -1.45
N LYS A 82 -25.28 -22.52 -0.41
CA LYS A 82 -26.73 -22.26 -0.53
C LYS A 82 -27.05 -21.12 -1.48
N ALA A 83 -26.26 -20.04 -1.47
CA ALA A 83 -26.45 -18.91 -2.37
C ALA A 83 -26.17 -19.24 -3.86
N ARG A 84 -25.38 -20.28 -4.14
CA ARG A 84 -25.09 -20.74 -5.50
C ARG A 84 -26.15 -21.72 -6.04
N GLU A 85 -26.84 -22.40 -5.15
CA GLU A 85 -27.88 -23.39 -5.46
C GLU A 85 -29.29 -22.77 -5.60
N ALA A 86 -29.45 -21.49 -5.25
CA ALA A 86 -30.67 -20.69 -5.39
C ALA A 86 -30.70 -19.90 -6.70
#